data_AF-A0A317U0U2-F1
#
_entry.id   AF-A0A317U0U2-F1
#
_cell.length_a   1.000
_cell.length_b   1.000
_cell.length_c   1.000
_cell.angle_alpha   90.00
_cell.angle_beta   90.00
_cell.angle_gamma   90.00
#
_symmetry.space_group_name_H-M   'P 1'
#
loop_
_entity.id
_entity.type
_entity.pdbx_description
1 polymer ?
#
loop_
_entity_poly.entity_id
_entity_poly.type
_entity_poly.pdbx_seq_one_letter_code
_entity_poly.pdbx_strand_id
1 'polypeptide(L)'
;MESKLENKVVIFSSITDAGKAYSILEKEGAPNKLDKEVWLLRESSIPGLLTISFFSSEHNDFVHRRLGFVGGEWKFGPQEYHKAQEFSKHAEVAFSKSLPEKSLDSLVKLLTDHGFDICNQVTPKHNESSQNAKLIAYTVSAFAELSTITNSYTTDL
;
A
#
# COMPACT_ATOMS: atom_id res chain seq x y z
N MET A 1 -1.39 -22.60 -15.46
CA MET A 1 -1.41 -22.67 -13.97
C MET A 1 -1.39 -21.26 -13.36
N GLU A 2 -1.76 -20.23 -14.13
CA GLU A 2 -1.57 -18.79 -13.83
C GLU A 2 -2.75 -18.11 -13.12
N SER A 3 -3.95 -18.68 -13.16
CA SER A 3 -5.16 -18.01 -12.60
C SER A 3 -5.19 -17.84 -11.08
N LYS A 4 -4.26 -18.47 -10.34
CA LYS A 4 -4.25 -18.45 -8.86
C LYS A 4 -3.58 -17.22 -8.26
N LEU A 5 -2.73 -16.52 -9.02
CA LEU A 5 -2.00 -15.34 -8.55
C LEU A 5 -2.78 -14.04 -8.80
N GLU A 6 -3.62 -13.99 -9.83
CA GLU A 6 -4.32 -12.78 -10.29
C GLU A 6 -5.24 -12.18 -9.21
N ASN A 7 -5.96 -13.02 -8.45
CA ASN A 7 -6.88 -12.57 -7.40
C ASN A 7 -6.25 -12.47 -6.01
N LYS A 8 -4.93 -12.46 -5.90
CA LYS A 8 -4.24 -12.37 -4.62
C LYS A 8 -4.31 -10.92 -4.10
N VAL A 9 -4.87 -10.74 -2.90
CA VAL A 9 -4.93 -9.43 -2.22
C VAL A 9 -3.50 -8.94 -1.93
N VAL A 10 -3.19 -7.69 -2.23
CA VAL A 10 -1.84 -7.11 -2.06
C VAL A 10 -1.61 -6.45 -0.70
N ILE A 11 -2.68 -6.29 0.08
CA ILE A 11 -2.65 -5.62 1.38
C ILE A 11 -2.54 -6.67 2.49
N PHE A 12 -1.51 -6.56 3.32
CA PHE A 12 -1.40 -7.34 4.57
C PHE A 12 -2.48 -6.92 5.58
N SER A 13 -3.05 -7.89 6.28
CA SER A 13 -4.02 -7.66 7.36
C SER A 13 -3.38 -6.99 8.57
N SER A 14 -4.23 -6.53 9.50
CA SER A 14 -3.84 -5.87 10.75
C SER A 14 -3.00 -6.73 11.70
N ILE A 15 -2.88 -8.05 11.47
CA ILE A 15 -1.93 -8.90 12.21
C ILE A 15 -0.47 -8.59 11.88
N THR A 16 -0.23 -7.90 10.76
CA THR A 16 1.09 -7.42 10.35
C THR A 16 1.28 -6.03 10.92
N ASP A 17 1.81 -5.97 12.13
CA ASP A 17 2.23 -4.72 12.76
C ASP A 17 3.59 -4.23 12.22
N ALA A 18 4.14 -3.18 12.84
CA ALA A 18 5.45 -2.65 12.43
C ALA A 18 6.58 -3.67 12.59
N GLY A 19 6.59 -4.46 13.67
CA GLY A 19 7.62 -5.46 13.91
C GLY A 19 7.56 -6.63 12.93
N LYS A 20 6.35 -7.11 12.61
CA LYS A 20 6.20 -8.14 11.58
C LYS A 20 6.53 -7.62 10.18
N ALA A 21 6.17 -6.38 9.87
CA ALA A 21 6.57 -5.73 8.62
C ALA A 21 8.09 -5.61 8.50
N TYR A 22 8.78 -5.22 9.58
CA TYR A 22 10.25 -5.23 9.66
C TYR A 22 10.81 -6.61 9.29
N SER A 23 10.36 -7.67 9.96
CA SER A 23 10.90 -9.02 9.73
C SER A 23 10.65 -9.52 8.30
N ILE A 24 9.52 -9.14 7.69
CA ILE A 24 9.24 -9.47 6.29
C ILE A 24 10.23 -8.75 5.37
N LEU A 25 10.39 -7.43 5.51
CA LEU A 25 11.25 -6.63 4.63
C LEU A 25 12.74 -6.98 4.81
N GLU A 26 13.18 -7.24 6.04
CA GLU A 26 14.53 -7.71 6.34
C GLU A 26 14.81 -9.05 5.65
N LYS A 27 13.87 -9.99 5.71
CA LYS A 27 13.98 -11.29 5.03
C LYS A 27 14.06 -11.18 3.51
N GLU A 28 13.37 -10.19 2.93
CA GLU A 28 13.42 -9.87 1.50
C GLU A 28 14.66 -9.05 1.10
N GLY A 29 15.56 -8.79 2.06
CA GLY A 29 16.85 -8.14 1.85
C GLY A 29 16.76 -6.63 1.67
N ALA A 30 15.69 -5.97 2.14
CA ALA A 30 15.46 -4.54 1.94
C ALA A 30 16.66 -3.63 2.36
N PRO A 31 17.39 -3.89 3.46
CA PRO A 31 18.55 -3.08 3.83
C PRO A 31 19.73 -3.11 2.85
N ASN A 32 19.77 -4.11 1.96
CA ASN A 32 20.85 -4.29 0.98
C ASN A 32 20.45 -3.84 -0.44
N LYS A 33 19.30 -3.19 -0.57
CA LYS A 33 18.70 -2.75 -1.84
C LYS A 33 18.49 -1.23 -1.81
N LEU A 34 18.13 -0.65 -2.96
CA LEU A 34 17.82 0.77 -3.04
C LEU A 34 16.57 1.12 -2.24
N ASP A 35 16.47 2.39 -1.83
CA ASP A 35 15.28 2.92 -1.14
C ASP A 35 14.01 2.55 -1.89
N LYS A 36 13.03 2.02 -1.16
CA LYS A 36 11.71 1.63 -1.70
C LYS A 36 11.75 0.51 -2.76
N GLU A 37 12.90 -0.11 -3.02
CA GLU A 37 13.00 -1.27 -3.91
C GLU A 37 12.34 -2.51 -3.31
N VAL A 38 12.15 -2.56 -2.00
CA VAL A 38 11.31 -3.58 -1.34
C VAL A 38 10.41 -2.87 -0.35
N TRP A 39 9.11 -3.08 -0.52
CA TRP A 39 8.10 -2.42 0.28
C TRP A 39 6.85 -3.28 0.38
N LEU A 40 6.02 -2.99 1.38
CA LEU A 40 4.74 -3.65 1.56
C LEU A 40 3.66 -2.66 2.00
N LEU A 41 2.42 -3.03 1.70
CA LEU A 41 1.23 -2.29 2.10
C LEU A 41 0.45 -3.12 3.11
N ARG A 42 0.05 -2.51 4.23
CA ARG A 42 -0.66 -3.19 5.31
C ARG A 42 -1.77 -2.32 5.86
N GLU A 43 -2.78 -2.95 6.47
CA GLU A 43 -3.72 -2.23 7.33
C GLU A 43 -2.95 -1.44 8.40
N SER A 44 -3.34 -0.19 8.62
CA SER A 44 -2.74 0.61 9.68
C SER A 44 -3.26 0.18 11.05
N SER A 45 -2.46 0.44 12.08
CA SER A 45 -2.93 0.37 13.48
C SER A 45 -3.99 1.43 13.79
N ILE A 46 -4.16 2.43 12.93
CA ILE A 46 -5.26 3.39 12.98
C ILE A 46 -6.33 2.94 11.98
N PRO A 47 -7.54 2.56 12.44
CA PRO A 47 -8.62 2.13 11.56
C PRO A 47 -8.88 3.12 10.41
N GLY A 48 -9.22 2.56 9.24
CA GLY A 48 -9.50 3.34 8.04
C GLY A 48 -8.28 3.82 7.25
N LEU A 49 -7.06 3.65 7.78
CA LEU A 49 -5.82 3.98 7.09
C LEU A 49 -5.08 2.73 6.61
N LEU A 50 -4.24 2.91 5.60
CA LEU A 50 -3.20 1.96 5.23
C LEU A 50 -1.85 2.45 5.72
N THR A 51 -0.87 1.56 5.77
CA THR A 51 0.52 1.91 6.05
C THR A 51 1.40 1.28 5.00
N ILE A 52 2.21 2.09 4.32
CA ILE A 52 3.33 1.60 3.51
C ILE A 52 4.56 1.47 4.39
N SER A 53 5.24 0.33 4.30
CA SER A 53 6.47 0.04 5.05
C SER A 53 7.59 -0.30 4.07
N PHE A 54 8.75 0.31 4.25
CA PHE A 54 9.91 0.16 3.36
C PHE A 54 11.19 0.50 4.12
N PHE A 55 12.36 0.08 3.61
CA PHE A 55 13.65 0.52 4.13
C PHE A 55 14.06 1.85 3.50
N SER A 56 14.60 2.77 4.29
CA SER A 56 15.17 4.03 3.80
C SER A 56 16.63 4.17 4.24
N SER A 57 17.52 4.31 3.28
CA SER A 57 18.95 4.56 3.51
C SER A 57 19.22 5.93 4.15
N GLU A 58 18.36 6.93 3.90
CA GLU A 58 18.45 8.25 4.55
C GLU A 58 18.39 8.15 6.08
N HIS A 59 17.48 7.31 6.58
CA HIS A 59 17.31 7.08 8.02
C HIS A 59 18.08 5.86 8.52
N ASN A 60 18.68 5.08 7.61
CA ASN A 60 19.25 3.76 7.86
C ASN A 60 18.31 2.86 8.70
N ASP A 61 17.02 2.93 8.41
CA ASP A 61 15.97 2.25 9.18
C ASP A 61 14.71 2.02 8.33
N PHE A 62 13.82 1.19 8.85
CA PHE A 62 12.50 0.95 8.28
C PHE A 62 11.56 2.11 8.57
N VAL A 63 10.99 2.65 7.51
CA VAL A 63 10.07 3.77 7.54
C VAL A 63 8.65 3.27 7.32
N HIS A 64 7.73 3.80 8.11
CA HIS A 64 6.30 3.56 7.98
C HIS A 64 5.59 4.86 7.65
N ARG A 65 4.79 4.90 6.58
CA ARG A 65 3.98 6.07 6.24
C ARG A 65 2.51 5.69 6.13
N ARG A 66 1.65 6.45 6.81
CA ARG A 66 0.20 6.23 6.77
C ARG A 66 -0.39 6.83 5.51
N LEU A 67 -1.38 6.16 4.96
CA LEU A 67 -2.13 6.57 3.78
C LEU A 67 -3.62 6.61 4.15
N GLY A 68 -4.35 7.60 3.66
CA GLY A 68 -5.81 7.65 3.78
C GLY A 68 -6.45 8.19 2.52
N PHE A 69 -7.65 7.72 2.20
CA PHE A 69 -8.42 8.17 1.05
C PHE A 69 -9.32 9.33 1.47
N VAL A 70 -8.93 10.56 1.13
CA VAL A 70 -9.61 11.78 1.58
C VAL A 70 -9.86 12.68 0.38
N GLY A 71 -11.11 13.15 0.23
CA GLY A 71 -11.47 14.03 -0.87
C GLY A 71 -11.43 13.37 -2.25
N GLY A 72 -11.59 12.04 -2.32
CA GLY A 72 -11.62 11.30 -3.59
C GLY A 72 -10.25 10.80 -4.07
N GLU A 73 -9.20 10.93 -3.27
CA GLU A 73 -7.85 10.47 -3.62
C GLU A 73 -7.07 9.97 -2.40
N TRP A 74 -6.14 9.04 -2.61
CA TRP A 74 -5.20 8.62 -1.56
C TRP A 74 -4.14 9.69 -1.32
N LYS A 75 -3.85 9.95 -0.03
CA LYS A 75 -2.81 10.88 0.41
C LYS A 75 -2.00 10.32 1.56
N PHE A 76 -0.77 10.80 1.72
CA PHE A 76 -0.01 10.61 2.95
C PHE A 76 -0.71 11.30 4.11
N GLY A 77 -0.95 10.53 5.17
CA GLY A 77 -1.45 11.02 6.44
C GLY A 77 -0.31 11.42 7.39
N PRO A 78 -0.65 12.10 8.49
CA PRO A 78 0.32 12.51 9.50
C PRO A 78 0.90 11.33 10.28
N GLN A 79 2.14 11.48 10.76
CA GLN A 79 2.84 10.48 11.57
C GLN A 79 2.45 10.51 13.05
N GLU A 80 2.08 11.69 13.54
CA GLU A 80 1.62 11.87 14.91
C GLU A 80 0.27 11.19 15.13
N TYR A 81 0.15 10.40 16.21
CA TYR A 81 -1.01 9.54 16.45
C TYR A 81 -2.33 10.33 16.48
N HIS A 82 -2.40 11.41 17.27
CA HIS A 82 -3.62 12.21 17.40
C HIS A 82 -4.07 12.84 16.08
N LYS A 83 -3.15 13.44 15.33
CA LYS A 83 -3.46 14.00 14.00
C LYS A 83 -3.90 12.91 13.03
N ALA A 84 -3.34 11.70 13.13
CA ALA A 84 -3.70 10.60 12.27
C ALA A 84 -5.08 10.02 12.59
N GLN A 85 -5.49 10.03 13.86
CA GLN A 85 -6.87 9.73 14.25
C GLN A 85 -7.86 10.77 13.73
N GLU A 86 -7.50 12.05 13.72
CA GLU A 86 -8.35 13.09 13.13
C GLU A 86 -8.47 12.93 11.62
N PHE A 87 -7.33 12.69 10.96
CA PHE A 87 -7.26 12.41 9.53
C PHE A 87 -8.08 11.16 9.15
N SER A 88 -8.03 10.09 9.96
CA SER A 88 -8.77 8.85 9.66
C SER A 88 -10.28 9.03 9.70
N LYS A 89 -10.80 9.93 10.56
CA LYS A 89 -12.23 10.27 10.57
C LYS A 89 -12.70 10.81 9.22
N HIS A 90 -11.85 11.54 8.51
CA HIS A 90 -12.18 12.03 7.16
C HIS A 90 -11.99 10.96 6.10
N ALA A 91 -11.02 10.06 6.29
CA ALA A 91 -10.75 8.96 5.38
C ALA A 91 -11.85 7.87 5.42
N GLU A 92 -12.35 7.52 6.61
CA GLU A 92 -13.37 6.48 6.79
C GLU A 92 -14.72 6.85 6.17
N VAL A 93 -15.08 8.14 6.18
CA VAL A 93 -16.35 8.65 5.61
C VAL A 93 -16.45 8.30 4.12
N ALA A 94 -15.33 8.29 3.41
CA ALA A 94 -15.28 7.99 1.99
C ALA A 94 -15.52 6.50 1.67
N PHE A 95 -15.31 5.57 2.62
CA PHE A 95 -15.43 4.11 2.39
C PHE A 95 -16.70 3.47 2.94
N SER A 96 -17.78 4.22 3.14
CA SER A 96 -18.93 3.73 3.93
C SER A 96 -19.82 2.68 3.26
N LYS A 97 -19.74 2.43 1.93
CA LYS A 97 -20.67 1.50 1.24
C LYS A 97 -20.06 0.64 0.12
N SER A 98 -19.02 1.11 -0.56
CA SER A 98 -18.29 0.37 -1.60
C SER A 98 -16.90 0.98 -1.77
N LEU A 99 -16.02 0.29 -2.48
CA LEU A 99 -14.76 0.87 -2.94
C LEU A 99 -15.07 2.11 -3.79
N PRO A 100 -14.58 3.30 -3.43
CA PRO A 100 -14.83 4.51 -4.20
C PRO A 100 -14.27 4.37 -5.61
N GLU A 101 -14.99 4.91 -6.58
CA GLU A 101 -14.49 5.04 -7.95
C GLU A 101 -13.13 5.74 -7.92
N LYS A 102 -12.15 5.25 -8.70
CA LYS A 102 -10.76 5.75 -8.75
C LYS A 102 -9.92 5.55 -7.49
N SER A 103 -10.42 4.85 -6.46
CA SER A 103 -9.63 4.57 -5.27
C SER A 103 -8.38 3.75 -5.57
N LEU A 104 -8.48 2.77 -6.47
CA LEU A 104 -7.35 1.97 -6.90
C LEU A 104 -6.36 2.81 -7.74
N ASP A 105 -6.85 3.52 -8.76
CA ASP A 105 -6.06 4.40 -9.63
C ASP A 105 -5.29 5.45 -8.83
N SER A 106 -5.95 6.12 -7.89
CA SER A 106 -5.32 7.14 -7.06
C SER A 106 -4.30 6.55 -6.07
N LEU A 107 -4.49 5.32 -5.60
CA LEU A 107 -3.48 4.66 -4.77
C LEU A 107 -2.23 4.32 -5.59
N VAL A 108 -2.41 3.68 -6.75
CA VAL A 108 -1.31 3.33 -7.65
C VAL A 108 -0.56 4.58 -8.06
N LYS A 109 -1.27 5.64 -8.45
CA LYS A 109 -0.67 6.94 -8.78
C LYS A 109 0.13 7.51 -7.62
N LEU A 110 -0.44 7.55 -6.40
CA LEU A 110 0.28 8.05 -5.23
C LEU A 110 1.58 7.28 -5.00
N LEU A 111 1.54 5.96 -5.11
CA LEU A 111 2.71 5.09 -4.91
C LEU A 111 3.78 5.34 -5.97
N THR A 112 3.41 5.34 -7.25
CA THR A 112 4.36 5.54 -8.35
C THR A 112 4.94 6.95 -8.35
N ASP A 113 4.13 7.99 -8.12
CA ASP A 113 4.60 9.39 -7.98
C ASP A 113 5.65 9.55 -6.86
N HIS A 114 5.62 8.66 -5.85
CA HIS A 114 6.55 8.69 -4.72
C HIS A 114 7.67 7.65 -4.84
N GLY A 115 7.86 7.07 -6.03
CA GLY A 115 8.97 6.18 -6.35
C GLY A 115 8.81 4.75 -5.83
N PHE A 116 7.59 4.32 -5.54
CA PHE A 116 7.29 2.91 -5.26
C PHE A 116 6.95 2.20 -6.56
N ASP A 117 7.86 1.34 -7.02
CA ASP A 117 7.57 0.45 -8.15
C ASP A 117 6.58 -0.63 -7.70
N ILE A 118 5.44 -0.68 -8.37
CA ILE A 118 4.36 -1.65 -8.12
C ILE A 118 4.83 -3.09 -8.26
N CYS A 119 5.75 -3.36 -9.19
CA CYS A 119 6.30 -4.71 -9.41
C CYS A 119 7.14 -5.21 -8.23
N ASN A 120 7.64 -4.27 -7.41
CA ASN A 120 8.53 -4.54 -6.29
C ASN A 120 7.79 -4.70 -4.94
N GLN A 121 6.46 -4.65 -4.96
CA GLN A 121 5.66 -4.86 -3.76
C GLN A 121 5.78 -6.30 -3.25
N VAL A 122 6.11 -6.46 -1.98
CA VAL A 122 5.99 -7.75 -1.29
C VAL A 122 4.51 -8.05 -1.08
N THR A 123 4.05 -9.22 -1.55
CA THR A 123 2.63 -9.62 -1.49
C THR A 123 2.35 -10.64 -0.39
N PRO A 124 1.32 -10.43 0.46
CA PRO A 124 1.03 -11.29 1.61
C PRO A 124 0.65 -12.70 1.21
N LYS A 125 0.95 -13.73 2.01
CA LYS A 125 0.30 -15.03 1.81
C LYS A 125 -1.20 -14.95 2.11
N HIS A 126 -1.98 -15.94 1.67
CA HIS A 126 -3.44 -15.96 1.90
C HIS A 126 -3.83 -15.79 3.39
N ASN A 127 -3.06 -16.36 4.31
CA ASN A 127 -3.30 -16.23 5.76
C ASN A 127 -2.77 -14.93 6.36
N GLU A 128 -2.09 -14.10 5.56
CA GLU A 128 -1.54 -12.80 5.97
C GLU A 128 -2.29 -11.64 5.31
N SER A 129 -3.03 -11.90 4.23
CA SER A 129 -3.77 -10.90 3.47
C SER A 129 -4.97 -10.37 4.23
N SER A 130 -5.27 -9.09 4.00
CA SER A 130 -6.46 -8.42 4.50
C SER A 130 -7.73 -9.22 4.18
N GLN A 131 -8.60 -9.35 5.18
CA GLN A 131 -9.96 -9.87 5.04
C GLN A 131 -10.99 -8.73 5.08
N ASN A 132 -10.53 -7.48 5.09
CA ASN A 132 -11.42 -6.33 5.14
C ASN A 132 -12.12 -6.19 3.80
N ALA A 133 -13.46 -6.29 3.79
CA ALA A 133 -14.28 -6.24 2.58
C ALA A 133 -14.06 -4.97 1.73
N LYS A 134 -13.53 -3.89 2.32
CA LYS A 134 -13.18 -2.64 1.61
C LYS A 134 -11.84 -2.72 0.88
N LEU A 135 -10.99 -3.68 1.23
CA LEU A 135 -9.60 -3.83 0.77
C LEU A 135 -9.36 -5.10 -0.05
N ILE A 136 -10.30 -6.05 -0.05
CA ILE A 136 -10.14 -7.32 -0.80
C ILE A 136 -10.07 -7.15 -2.33
N ALA A 137 -10.57 -6.04 -2.88
CA ALA A 137 -10.48 -5.81 -4.33
C ALA A 137 -9.13 -5.23 -4.78
N TYR A 138 -8.23 -4.90 -3.84
CA TYR A 138 -6.86 -4.51 -4.16
C TYR A 138 -6.05 -5.79 -4.41
N THR A 139 -6.08 -6.27 -5.65
CA THR A 139 -5.42 -7.51 -6.06
C THR A 139 -4.19 -7.25 -6.91
N VAL A 140 -3.35 -8.28 -7.07
CA VAL A 140 -2.17 -8.24 -7.95
C VAL A 140 -2.58 -7.89 -9.38
N SER A 141 -3.65 -8.50 -9.91
CA SER A 141 -4.15 -8.17 -11.25
C SER A 141 -4.53 -6.70 -11.39
N ALA A 142 -5.29 -6.18 -10.43
CA ALA A 142 -5.77 -4.80 -10.46
C ALA A 142 -4.62 -3.78 -10.39
N PHE A 143 -3.56 -4.08 -9.62
CA PHE A 143 -2.34 -3.27 -9.58
C PHE A 143 -1.55 -3.36 -10.90
N ALA A 144 -1.44 -4.57 -11.47
CA ALA A 144 -0.72 -4.79 -12.72
C ALA A 144 -1.37 -4.07 -13.91
N GLU A 145 -2.70 -4.17 -14.05
CA GLU A 145 -3.48 -3.50 -15.10
C GLU A 145 -3.19 -1.99 -15.12
N LEU A 146 -3.21 -1.34 -13.96
CA LEU A 146 -2.95 0.10 -13.88
C LEU A 146 -1.48 0.48 -14.11
N SER A 147 -0.54 -0.36 -13.64
CA SER A 147 0.89 -0.11 -13.86
C SER A 147 1.27 -0.12 -15.35
N THR A 148 0.63 -0.99 -16.14
CA THR A 148 0.86 -1.06 -17.60
C THR A 148 0.30 0.15 -18.34
N ILE A 149 -0.80 0.72 -17.86
CA ILE A 149 -1.40 1.94 -18.42
C ILE A 149 -0.51 3.16 -18.12
N THR A 150 0.05 3.29 -16.93
CA THR A 150 0.93 4.42 -16.60
C THR A 150 2.25 4.42 -17.38
N ASN A 151 2.78 3.25 -17.74
CA ASN A 151 4.04 3.14 -18.49
C ASN A 151 3.88 3.44 -19.99
N SER A 152 2.71 3.20 -20.58
CA SER A 152 2.49 3.45 -22.01
C SER A 152 2.35 4.94 -22.36
N TYR A 153 2.00 5.81 -21.40
CA TYR A 153 1.94 7.27 -21.60
C TYR A 153 3.29 7.99 -21.42
N THR A 154 4.37 7.28 -21.09
CA THR A 154 5.71 7.90 -20.90
C THR A 154 6.63 7.72 -22.12
N THR A 155 6.17 7.03 -23.18
CA THR A 155 6.99 6.75 -24.38
C THR A 155 6.73 7.69 -25.57
N ASP A 156 5.89 8.71 -25.42
CA ASP A 156 5.64 9.72 -26.45
C ASP A 156 5.85 11.13 -25.90
N LEU A 157 7.10 11.55 -25.71
CA LEU A 157 7.53 12.97 -25.66
C LEU A 157 9.00 13.11 -26.04
#